data_AF-A0A521TYU0-F1
#
_entry.id   AF-A0A521TYU0-F1
#
_cell.length_a   1.000
_cell.length_b   1.000
_cell.length_c   1.000
_cell.angle_alpha   90.00
_cell.angle_beta   90.00
_cell.angle_gamma   90.00
#
_symmetry.space_group_name_H-M   'P 1'
#
loop_
_entity.id
_entity.type
_entity.pdbx_description
1 polymer ?
#
loop_
_entity_poly.entity_id
_entity_poly.type
_entity_poly.pdbx_seq_one_letter_code
_entity_poly.pdbx_strand_id
1 'polypeptide(L)' 'MAPRTRVLAGTVGILDISKPRGDVFVARVRERLTEIDPGLTLRSYRKPTYTRPAPEDLRQTIQRECQFVIEALAD' A
#
# COMPACT_ATOMS: atom_id res chain seq x y z
N MET A 1 -10.86 4.59 14.67
CA MET A 1 -11.22 3.60 13.62
C MET A 1 -11.71 4.37 12.40
N ALA A 2 -11.19 4.08 11.21
CA ALA A 2 -11.69 4.72 9.99
C ALA A 2 -13.08 4.18 9.62
N PRO A 3 -14.01 5.01 9.10
CA PRO A 3 -15.32 4.54 8.66
C PRO A 3 -15.20 3.54 7.52
N ARG A 4 -16.03 2.47 7.56
CA ARG A 4 -16.02 1.42 6.54
C ARG A 4 -16.84 1.88 5.33
N THR A 5 -16.18 2.41 4.32
CA THR A 5 -16.83 2.81 3.06
C THR A 5 -17.19 1.57 2.23
N ARG A 6 -18.39 1.52 1.66
CA ARG A 6 -18.84 0.43 0.76
C ARG A 6 -18.17 0.47 -0.62
N VAL A 7 -17.55 1.59 -0.97
CA VAL A 7 -16.88 1.85 -2.24
C VAL A 7 -15.45 2.30 -1.93
N LEU A 8 -14.48 1.67 -2.58
CA LEU A 8 -13.08 2.09 -2.50
C LEU A 8 -12.88 3.22 -3.53
N ALA A 9 -13.10 4.47 -3.10
CA ALA A 9 -12.85 5.64 -3.92
C ALA A 9 -11.64 6.42 -3.37
N GLY A 10 -10.64 6.66 -4.22
CA GLY A 10 -9.43 7.42 -3.86
C GLY A 10 -8.12 6.68 -4.15
N THR A 11 -7.05 7.14 -3.52
CA THR A 11 -5.71 6.56 -3.70
C THR A 11 -5.41 5.53 -2.62
N VAL A 12 -5.05 4.31 -3.05
CA VAL A 12 -4.59 3.23 -2.19
C VAL A 12 -3.07 3.13 -2.30
N GLY A 13 -2.39 3.30 -1.17
CA GLY A 13 -0.96 3.06 -1.04
C GLY A 13 -0.68 1.60 -0.69
N ILE A 14 0.26 0.97 -1.38
CA ILE A 14 0.74 -0.37 -1.05
C ILE A 14 2.17 -0.23 -0.55
N LEU A 15 2.39 -0.59 0.71
CA LEU A 15 3.67 -0.47 1.38
C LEU A 15 4.38 -1.83 1.42
N ASP A 16 5.40 -1.98 0.60
CA ASP A 16 6.34 -3.09 0.61
C ASP A 16 7.31 -2.94 1.79
N ILE A 17 7.42 -3.96 2.63
CA ILE A 17 8.31 -3.93 3.80
C ILE A 17 9.74 -4.39 3.52
N SER A 18 10.11 -4.65 2.27
CA SER A 18 11.43 -5.14 1.82
C SER A 18 11.81 -6.55 2.28
N LYS A 19 10.83 -7.45 2.44
CA LYS A 19 11.09 -8.88 2.58
C LYS A 19 11.38 -9.55 1.21
N PRO A 20 12.16 -10.63 1.17
CA PRO A 20 12.39 -11.37 -0.07
C PRO A 20 11.05 -11.82 -0.67
N ARG A 21 10.85 -11.58 -1.98
CA ARG A 21 9.61 -11.82 -2.75
C ARG A 21 8.40 -10.94 -2.36
N GLY A 22 8.61 -9.87 -1.57
CA GLY A 22 7.58 -8.86 -1.31
C GLY A 22 7.05 -8.22 -2.60
N ASP A 23 7.92 -8.06 -3.60
CA ASP A 23 7.58 -7.51 -4.90
C ASP A 23 6.52 -8.34 -5.64
N VAL A 24 6.58 -9.67 -5.57
CA VAL A 24 5.60 -10.58 -6.19
C VAL A 24 4.25 -10.45 -5.53
N PHE A 25 4.22 -10.38 -4.19
CA PHE A 25 2.99 -10.19 -3.44
C PHE A 25 2.35 -8.84 -3.78
N VAL A 26 3.15 -7.76 -3.77
CA VAL A 26 2.68 -6.41 -4.10
C VAL A 26 2.15 -6.34 -5.53
N ALA A 27 2.84 -6.95 -6.49
CA ALA A 27 2.37 -7.01 -7.88
C ALA A 27 1.01 -7.71 -7.98
N ARG A 28 0.83 -8.84 -7.28
CA ARG A 28 -0.42 -9.59 -7.28
C ARG A 28 -1.57 -8.83 -6.63
N VAL A 29 -1.30 -8.15 -5.52
CA VAL A 29 -2.30 -7.29 -4.86
C VAL A 29 -2.72 -6.14 -5.79
N ARG A 30 -1.76 -5.52 -6.48
CA ARG A 30 -2.06 -4.46 -7.46
C ARG A 30 -2.95 -4.96 -8.59
N GLU A 31 -2.63 -6.12 -9.16
CA GLU A 31 -3.44 -6.77 -10.19
C GLU A 31 -4.87 -6.96 -9.71
N ARG A 32 -5.06 -7.61 -8.54
CA ARG A 32 -6.39 -7.85 -7.97
C ARG A 32 -7.18 -6.56 -7.70
N LEU A 33 -6.53 -5.53 -7.16
CA LEU A 33 -7.21 -4.26 -6.90
C LEU A 33 -7.64 -3.56 -8.20
N THR A 34 -6.84 -3.68 -9.26
CA THR A 34 -7.15 -3.12 -10.58
C THR A 34 -8.28 -3.90 -11.26
N GLU A 35 -8.34 -5.23 -11.06
CA GLU A 35 -9.46 -6.06 -11.53
C GLU A 35 -10.77 -5.73 -10.80
N ILE A 36 -10.72 -5.44 -9.50
CA ILE A 36 -11.90 -5.10 -8.69
C ILE A 36 -12.46 -3.73 -9.10
N ASP A 37 -11.58 -2.74 -9.28
CA ASP A 37 -11.98 -1.40 -9.69
C ASP A 37 -10.84 -0.72 -10.47
N PRO A 38 -10.95 -0.58 -11.81
CA PRO A 38 -9.93 0.08 -12.62
C PRO A 38 -9.84 1.60 -12.39
N GLY A 39 -10.79 2.20 -11.68
CA GLY A 39 -10.78 3.61 -11.28
C GLY A 39 -9.95 3.88 -10.01
N LEU A 40 -9.47 2.84 -9.32
CA LEU A 40 -8.61 2.98 -8.15
C LEU A 40 -7.22 3.50 -8.52
N THR A 41 -6.77 4.55 -7.84
CA THR A 41 -5.39 5.03 -7.98
C THR A 41 -4.48 4.24 -7.05
N LEU A 42 -3.54 3.47 -7.61
CA LEU A 42 -2.63 2.61 -6.83
C LEU A 42 -1.20 3.15 -6.80
N ARG A 43 -0.72 3.52 -5.61
CA ARG A 43 0.67 3.95 -5.38
C ARG A 43 1.46 2.87 -4.65
N SER A 44 2.70 2.63 -5.07
CA SER A 44 3.59 1.68 -4.40
C SER A 44 4.68 2.43 -3.65
N TYR A 45 4.89 2.02 -2.41
CA TYR A 45 5.93 2.54 -1.52
C TYR A 45 6.75 1.37 -1.03
N ARG A 46 8.04 1.59 -0.76
CA ARG A 46 8.94 0.56 -0.24
C ARG A 46 9.72 1.08 0.95
N LYS A 47 9.72 0.33 2.04
CA LYS A 47 10.59 0.63 3.18
C LYS A 47 12.05 0.34 2.80
N PRO A 48 13.02 1.15 3.24
CA PRO A 48 14.43 0.87 2.98
C PRO A 48 14.92 -0.41 3.70
N THR A 49 14.29 -0.78 4.81
CA THR A 49 14.56 -2.02 5.55
C THR A 49 13.29 -2.52 6.23
N TYR A 50 13.15 -3.84 6.39
CA TYR A 50 12.06 -4.47 7.15
C TYR A 50 12.26 -4.38 8.66
N THR A 51 13.47 -4.07 9.12
CA THR A 51 13.88 -4.12 10.53
C THR A 51 13.45 -2.92 11.36
N ARG A 52 12.98 -1.84 10.71
CA ARG A 52 12.61 -0.58 11.36
C ARG A 52 11.29 -0.04 10.80
N PRO A 53 10.51 0.71 11.61
CA PRO A 53 9.30 1.35 11.11
C PRO A 53 9.59 2.23 9.89
N ALA A 54 8.59 2.41 9.01
CA ALA A 54 8.72 3.30 7.86
C ALA A 54 9.24 4.67 8.32
N PRO A 55 10.24 5.24 7.62
CA PRO A 55 10.77 6.55 7.96
C PRO A 55 9.64 7.59 7.95
N GLU A 56 9.76 8.60 8.81
CA GLU A 56 8.70 9.60 8.99
C GLU A 56 8.31 10.28 7.68
N ASP A 57 9.29 10.59 6.83
CA ASP A 57 9.07 11.18 5.52
C ASP A 57 8.18 10.31 4.61
N LEU A 58 8.41 8.99 4.61
CA LEU A 58 7.58 8.03 3.87
C LEU A 58 6.17 7.94 4.46
N ARG A 59 6.05 8.00 5.79
CA ARG A 59 4.74 8.02 6.46
C ARG A 59 3.96 9.28 6.13
N GLN A 60 4.62 10.44 6.13
CA GLN A 60 4.00 11.71 5.78
C GLN A 60 3.56 11.72 4.30
N THR A 61 4.39 11.18 3.41
CA THR A 61 4.04 11.02 1.99
C THR A 61 2.79 10.17 1.81
N ILE A 62 2.77 8.97 2.44
CA ILE A 62 1.60 8.07 2.37
C ILE A 62 0.35 8.76 2.94
N GLN A 63 0.47 9.48 4.05
CA GLN A 63 -0.67 10.19 4.65
C GLN A 63 -1.20 11.32 3.76
N ARG A 64 -0.34 12.01 3.01
CA ARG A 64 -0.75 13.09 2.10
C ARG A 64 -1.36 12.54 0.81
N GLU A 65 -0.82 11.44 0.29
CA GLU A 65 -1.14 10.95 -1.04
C GLU A 65 -2.20 9.85 -1.05
N CYS A 66 -2.47 9.20 0.09
CA CYS A 66 -3.33 8.01 0.14
C CYS A 66 -4.44 8.14 1.21
N GLN A 67 -5.66 7.77 0.84
CA GLN A 67 -6.77 7.58 1.77
C GLN A 67 -6.69 6.23 2.49
N PHE A 68 -6.10 5.23 1.83
CA PHE A 68 -5.97 3.87 2.36
C PHE A 68 -4.55 3.36 2.18
N VAL A 69 -4.07 2.54 3.11
CA VAL A 69 -2.76 1.88 3.00
C VAL A 69 -2.89 0.39 3.25
N ILE A 70 -2.27 -0.40 2.39
CA ILE A 70 -2.10 -1.85 2.55
C ILE A 70 -0.63 -2.08 2.89
N GLU A 71 -0.35 -2.46 4.13
CA GLU A 71 1.00 -2.87 4.52
C GLU A 71 1.18 -4.35 4.15
N ALA A 72 2.02 -4.62 3.15
CA ALA A 72 2.31 -5.96 2.66
C ALA A 72 3.26 -6.67 3.63
N LEU A 73 2.71 -7.18 4.73
CA LEU A 73 3.46 -7.99 5.69
C LEU A 73 3.64 -9.40 5.09
N ALA A 74 4.84 -9.66 4.54
CA ALA A 74 5.25 -11.03 4.23
C ALA A 74 5.77 -11.72 5.51
N ASP A 75 5.75 -13.05 5.57
CA ASP A 75 6.37 -13.89 6.62
C ASP A 75 7.87 -14.10 6.35
#